data_AF-A0A850MPP9-F1
#
_entry.id   AF-A0A850MPP9-F1
#
_cell.length_a   1.000
_cell.length_b   1.000
_cell.length_c   1.000
_cell.angle_alpha   90.00
_cell.angle_beta   90.00
_cell.angle_gamma   90.00
#
_symmetry.space_group_name_H-M   'P 1'
#
loop_
_entity.id
_entity.type
_entity.pdbx_description
1 polymer ?
#
loop_
_entity_poly.entity_id
_entity_poly.type
_entity_poly.pdbx_seq_one_letter_code
_entity_poly.pdbx_strand_id
1 'polypeptide(L)'
;TRILTVSEQIELKDEIVPIEEVNAIIDQFNDFAVVPCPCRNKEEINGTRQCKDKYPIHNCLVVGPFAQATVEWGDPVIKAINRENAKKLVKEASELGLVHTTDNKGTNVRLICSCCECCCALLSGLTKLDNPRAIGRANYVAKVYEQKCVGCGTCIDRCKFRAITLDDISVINIDKCMGCGLCAVTCPEEAIKMKRYEREEIPLDREEIEIL
;
A
#
# COMPACT_ATOMS: atom_id res chain seq x y z
N THR A 1 2.68 -11.46 1.73
CA THR A 1 2.41 -10.01 1.65
C THR A 1 1.91 -9.61 0.28
N ARG A 2 0.88 -8.76 0.20
CA ARG A 2 0.42 -8.12 -1.06
C ARG A 2 0.20 -6.62 -0.88
N ILE A 3 0.24 -5.88 -1.98
CA ILE A 3 -0.15 -4.46 -2.04
C ILE A 3 -1.67 -4.33 -2.02
N LEU A 4 -2.16 -3.30 -1.33
CA LEU A 4 -3.56 -2.90 -1.27
C LEU A 4 -3.79 -1.63 -2.09
N THR A 5 -4.94 -1.54 -2.75
CA THR A 5 -5.34 -0.40 -3.58
C THR A 5 -6.05 0.65 -2.75
N VAL A 6 -5.80 1.94 -3.01
CA VAL A 6 -6.34 3.06 -2.19
C VAL A 6 -7.19 4.10 -2.95
N SER A 7 -7.64 3.82 -4.17
CA SER A 7 -8.29 4.83 -5.03
C SER A 7 -9.78 4.99 -4.73
N GLU A 8 -10.26 6.21 -4.47
CA GLU A 8 -11.68 6.51 -4.19
C GLU A 8 -12.64 6.25 -5.37
N GLN A 9 -12.11 6.17 -6.60
CA GLN A 9 -12.89 5.90 -7.80
C GLN A 9 -12.37 4.63 -8.50
N ILE A 10 -13.21 3.59 -8.57
CA ILE A 10 -12.95 2.38 -9.37
C ILE A 10 -14.12 2.17 -10.34
N GLU A 11 -13.81 1.97 -11.62
CA GLU A 11 -14.79 1.55 -12.62
C GLU A 11 -14.91 0.03 -12.60
N LEU A 12 -16.01 -0.44 -12.03
CA LEU A 12 -16.46 -1.82 -12.06
C LEU A 12 -17.82 -1.81 -12.73
N LYS A 13 -17.99 -2.58 -13.81
CA LYS A 13 -19.33 -2.87 -14.34
C LYS A 13 -20.02 -3.84 -13.37
N ASP A 14 -20.33 -3.37 -12.16
CA ASP A 14 -21.31 -3.91 -11.19
C ASP A 14 -20.84 -4.12 -9.72
N GLU A 15 -19.70 -3.58 -9.27
CA GLU A 15 -19.39 -3.52 -7.82
C GLU A 15 -18.23 -2.54 -7.56
N ILE A 16 -18.43 -1.38 -6.95
CA ILE A 16 -17.33 -0.41 -6.72
C ILE A 16 -16.40 -0.93 -5.59
N VAL A 17 -15.08 -0.88 -5.73
CA VAL A 17 -14.16 -1.06 -4.58
C VAL A 17 -13.20 0.14 -4.48
N PRO A 18 -13.57 1.24 -3.80
CA PRO A 18 -12.73 2.43 -3.61
C PRO A 18 -11.42 2.18 -2.82
N ILE A 19 -10.91 3.25 -2.21
CA ILE A 19 -10.05 3.28 -1.00
C ILE A 19 -10.43 2.23 0.08
N GLU A 20 -11.63 1.67 -0.07
CA GLU A 20 -12.20 0.51 0.56
C GLU A 20 -11.44 -0.80 0.47
N GLU A 21 -10.43 -1.06 -0.36
CA GLU A 21 -9.73 -2.34 -0.15
C GLU A 21 -9.10 -2.39 1.26
N VAL A 22 -8.51 -1.27 1.70
CA VAL A 22 -8.00 -1.13 3.06
C VAL A 22 -9.14 -0.95 4.07
N ASN A 23 -10.13 -0.07 3.78
CA ASN A 23 -11.21 0.17 4.73
C ASN A 23 -12.16 -1.02 4.90
N ALA A 24 -12.43 -1.81 3.86
CA ALA A 24 -13.23 -3.03 3.91
C ALA A 24 -12.51 -4.15 4.66
N ILE A 25 -11.17 -4.22 4.58
CA ILE A 25 -10.40 -5.07 5.48
C ILE A 25 -10.59 -4.57 6.92
N ILE A 26 -10.44 -3.27 7.19
CA ILE A 26 -10.66 -2.70 8.52
C ILE A 26 -12.08 -3.00 9.02
N ASP A 27 -13.10 -2.89 8.16
CA ASP A 27 -14.50 -3.10 8.50
C ASP A 27 -14.84 -4.53 8.94
N GLN A 28 -14.00 -5.51 8.62
CA GLN A 28 -14.14 -6.90 9.07
C GLN A 28 -13.75 -7.13 10.53
N PHE A 29 -13.03 -6.20 11.17
CA PHE A 29 -12.48 -6.37 12.52
C PHE A 29 -13.10 -5.39 13.50
N ASN A 30 -13.04 -5.68 14.81
CA ASN A 30 -13.48 -4.77 15.87
C ASN A 30 -12.33 -4.24 16.73
N ASP A 31 -11.24 -5.00 16.82
CA ASP A 31 -10.08 -4.68 17.64
C ASP A 31 -8.95 -4.13 16.78
N PHE A 32 -8.35 -3.03 17.23
CA PHE A 32 -7.29 -2.35 16.50
C PHE A 32 -6.21 -1.85 17.44
N ALA A 33 -4.96 -1.99 17.00
CA ALA A 33 -3.82 -1.39 17.66
C ALA A 33 -2.87 -0.78 16.62
N VAL A 34 -2.18 0.29 16.98
CA VAL A 34 -1.07 0.82 16.21
C VAL A 34 0.23 0.63 16.98
N VAL A 35 1.23 0.09 16.29
CA VAL A 35 2.57 -0.14 16.82
C VAL A 35 3.62 0.59 15.96
N PRO A 36 4.83 0.85 16.48
CA PRO A 36 5.95 1.31 15.68
C PRO A 36 6.19 0.39 14.49
N CYS A 37 6.36 0.95 13.30
CA CYS A 37 6.70 0.20 12.09
C CYS A 37 8.02 -0.53 12.32
N PRO A 38 8.06 -1.88 12.29
CA PRO A 38 9.27 -2.63 12.63
C PRO A 38 10.47 -2.24 11.76
N CYS A 39 10.22 -1.98 10.48
CA CYS A 39 11.24 -1.56 9.53
C CYS A 39 11.80 -0.16 9.84
N ARG A 40 10.95 0.83 10.09
CA ARG A 40 11.41 2.19 10.45
C ARG A 40 12.09 2.20 11.82
N ASN A 41 11.54 1.45 12.78
CA ASN A 41 12.09 1.36 14.13
C ASN A 41 13.48 0.72 14.13
N LYS A 42 13.71 -0.32 13.32
CA LYS A 42 15.05 -0.89 13.12
C LYS A 42 16.04 0.17 12.59
N GLU A 43 15.66 0.93 11.56
CA GLU A 43 16.52 2.01 11.03
C GLU A 43 16.69 3.17 12.03
N GLU A 44 15.69 3.46 12.88
CA GLU A 44 15.77 4.47 13.94
C GLU A 44 16.81 4.08 14.98
N ILE A 45 16.73 2.84 15.49
CA ILE A 45 17.67 2.28 16.48
C ILE A 45 19.10 2.28 15.92
N ASN A 46 19.25 1.97 14.64
CA ASN A 46 20.55 1.96 13.97
C ASN A 46 21.07 3.36 13.61
N GLY A 47 20.29 4.43 13.82
CA GLY A 47 20.65 5.79 13.43
C GLY A 47 20.66 6.04 11.91
N THR A 48 20.04 5.15 11.12
CA THR A 48 20.06 5.16 9.65
C THR A 48 18.73 5.61 9.02
N ARG A 49 17.71 5.94 9.83
CA ARG A 49 16.39 6.34 9.33
C ARG A 49 16.41 7.73 8.66
N GLN A 50 16.49 7.72 7.34
CA GLN A 50 16.47 8.94 6.52
C GLN A 50 15.09 9.62 6.42
N CYS A 51 14.00 8.88 6.63
CA CYS A 51 12.64 9.40 6.45
C CYS A 51 11.99 9.98 7.72
N LYS A 52 12.78 10.22 8.77
CA LYS A 52 12.28 10.60 10.11
C LYS A 52 11.39 11.86 10.09
N ASP A 53 11.71 12.82 9.23
CA ASP A 53 11.00 14.11 9.12
C ASP A 53 9.78 14.06 8.19
N LYS A 54 9.51 12.89 7.58
CA LYS A 54 8.46 12.73 6.56
C LYS A 54 7.42 11.67 6.91
N TYR A 55 7.86 10.50 7.39
CA TYR A 55 6.98 9.36 7.62
C TYR A 55 6.93 9.02 9.09
N PRO A 56 5.74 8.88 9.72
CA PRO A 56 5.67 8.62 11.15
C PRO A 56 6.19 7.22 11.50
N ILE A 57 6.57 7.01 12.76
CA ILE A 57 7.02 5.70 13.22
C ILE A 57 5.83 4.79 13.53
N HIS A 58 4.77 5.31 14.16
CA HIS A 58 3.51 4.59 14.46
C HIS A 58 2.57 4.54 13.23
N ASN A 59 2.78 3.57 12.34
CA ASN A 59 1.91 3.34 11.17
C ASN A 59 1.69 1.84 10.85
N CYS A 60 2.07 0.94 11.75
CA CYS A 60 1.75 -0.48 11.59
C CYS A 60 0.43 -0.75 12.29
N LEU A 61 -0.64 -0.89 11.51
CA LEU A 61 -1.97 -1.19 12.01
C LEU A 61 -2.09 -2.70 12.20
N VAL A 62 -2.42 -3.11 13.41
CA VAL A 62 -2.71 -4.48 13.81
C VAL A 62 -4.23 -4.60 13.97
N VAL A 63 -4.82 -5.70 13.50
CA VAL A 63 -6.28 -5.86 13.45
C VAL A 63 -6.74 -7.18 14.08
N GLY A 64 -7.98 -7.20 14.57
CA GLY A 64 -8.67 -8.41 15.02
C GLY A 64 -8.06 -9.02 16.29
N PRO A 65 -8.20 -10.34 16.50
CA PRO A 65 -7.70 -11.01 17.70
C PRO A 65 -6.20 -10.80 17.95
N PHE A 66 -5.43 -10.60 16.88
CA PHE A 66 -4.00 -10.31 17.01
C PHE A 66 -3.74 -8.91 17.57
N ALA A 67 -4.61 -7.93 17.30
CA ALA A 67 -4.53 -6.61 17.94
C ALA A 67 -4.79 -6.69 19.44
N GLN A 68 -5.78 -7.47 19.87
CA GLN A 68 -6.06 -7.70 21.29
C GLN A 68 -4.84 -8.32 21.98
N ALA A 69 -4.30 -9.42 21.45
CA ALA A 69 -3.11 -10.06 21.99
C ALA A 69 -1.90 -9.11 22.04
N THR A 70 -1.76 -8.24 21.04
CA THR A 70 -0.69 -7.22 21.00
C THR A 70 -0.86 -6.19 22.12
N VAL A 71 -2.09 -5.73 22.40
CA VAL A 71 -2.37 -4.81 23.51
C VAL A 71 -2.11 -5.47 24.86
N GLU A 72 -2.44 -6.75 25.01
CA GLU A 72 -2.22 -7.53 26.23
C GLU A 72 -0.73 -7.71 26.60
N TRP A 73 0.20 -7.51 25.65
CA TRP A 73 1.63 -7.52 25.96
C TRP A 73 2.05 -6.39 26.92
N GLY A 74 1.25 -5.32 27.04
CA GLY A 74 1.47 -4.25 28.02
C GLY A 74 2.67 -3.34 27.71
N ASP A 75 3.22 -3.39 26.50
CA ASP A 75 4.31 -2.49 26.10
C ASP A 75 3.76 -1.07 25.88
N PRO A 76 4.34 -0.03 26.51
CA PRO A 76 3.86 1.35 26.43
C PRO A 76 3.89 1.96 25.01
N VAL A 77 4.63 1.37 24.06
CA VAL A 77 4.64 1.89 22.67
C VAL A 77 3.41 1.46 21.87
N ILE A 78 2.63 0.49 22.37
CA ILE A 78 1.44 -0.06 21.72
C ILE A 78 0.25 0.82 22.08
N LYS A 79 -0.52 1.23 21.06
CA LYS A 79 -1.71 2.06 21.26
C LYS A 79 -2.93 1.35 20.72
N ALA A 80 -3.85 0.95 21.60
CA ALA A 80 -5.19 0.56 21.19
C ALA A 80 -5.90 1.77 20.56
N ILE A 81 -6.59 1.54 19.44
CA ILE A 81 -7.33 2.58 18.73
C ILE A 81 -8.71 2.06 18.33
N ASN A 82 -9.63 2.96 17.99
CA ASN A 82 -10.92 2.59 17.43
C ASN A 82 -10.86 2.53 15.89
N ARG A 83 -11.93 2.01 15.28
CA ARG A 83 -12.07 1.89 13.82
C ARG A 83 -11.88 3.21 13.08
N GLU A 84 -12.45 4.30 13.59
CA GLU A 84 -12.35 5.63 12.98
C GLU A 84 -10.88 6.08 12.90
N ASN A 85 -10.14 5.95 14.00
CA ASN A 85 -8.72 6.26 14.06
C ASN A 85 -7.89 5.32 13.18
N ALA A 86 -8.28 4.05 13.04
CA ALA A 86 -7.62 3.12 12.11
C ALA A 86 -7.79 3.55 10.65
N LYS A 87 -9.01 3.93 10.24
CA LYS A 87 -9.29 4.46 8.89
C LYS A 87 -8.56 5.78 8.63
N LYS A 88 -8.54 6.67 9.62
CA LYS A 88 -7.80 7.93 9.57
C LYS A 88 -6.30 7.70 9.37
N LEU A 89 -5.70 6.77 10.13
CA LEU A 89 -4.28 6.42 10.04
C LEU A 89 -3.88 5.95 8.63
N VAL A 90 -4.69 5.10 8.00
CA VAL A 90 -4.39 4.62 6.63
C VAL A 90 -4.63 5.70 5.57
N LYS A 91 -5.64 6.56 5.75
CA LYS A 91 -5.86 7.71 4.86
C LYS A 91 -4.67 8.68 4.88
N GLU A 92 -4.24 9.09 6.07
CA GLU A 92 -3.07 9.97 6.24
C GLU A 92 -1.79 9.34 5.68
N ALA A 93 -1.60 8.03 5.87
CA ALA A 93 -0.49 7.31 5.27
C ALA A 93 -0.54 7.34 3.73
N SER A 94 -1.72 7.16 3.13
CA SER A 94 -1.93 7.26 1.68
C SER A 94 -1.64 8.68 1.17
N GLU A 95 -2.02 9.72 1.91
CA GLU A 95 -1.72 11.14 1.63
C GLU A 95 -0.24 11.49 1.76
N LEU A 96 0.52 10.78 2.59
CA LEU A 96 1.98 10.85 2.66
C LEU A 96 2.68 10.05 1.54
N GLY A 97 1.95 9.20 0.83
CA GLY A 97 2.47 8.37 -0.27
C GLY A 97 3.09 7.08 0.21
N LEU A 98 2.63 6.56 1.34
CA LEU A 98 2.98 5.25 1.84
C LEU A 98 2.16 4.18 1.12
N VAL A 99 2.81 3.07 0.79
CA VAL A 99 2.17 1.95 0.10
C VAL A 99 1.55 1.03 1.14
N HIS A 100 0.24 0.80 1.03
CA HIS A 100 -0.43 -0.17 1.90
C HIS A 100 -0.16 -1.60 1.47
N THR A 101 0.16 -2.42 2.45
CA THR A 101 0.37 -3.85 2.26
C THR A 101 -0.22 -4.64 3.41
N THR A 102 -0.57 -5.90 3.20
CA THR A 102 -0.96 -6.83 4.26
C THR A 102 -0.04 -8.04 4.28
N ASP A 103 0.09 -8.75 5.41
CA ASP A 103 0.95 -9.91 5.56
C ASP A 103 0.48 -11.14 4.77
N ASN A 104 -0.80 -11.24 4.45
CA ASN A 104 -1.39 -12.37 3.76
C ASN A 104 -1.97 -12.00 2.38
N LYS A 105 -2.15 -12.98 1.49
CA LYS A 105 -2.85 -12.77 0.21
C LYS A 105 -4.38 -12.97 0.30
N GLY A 106 -4.88 -13.58 1.38
CA GLY A 106 -6.29 -13.96 1.56
C GLY A 106 -7.02 -13.24 2.70
N THR A 107 -7.98 -13.94 3.31
CA THR A 107 -8.91 -13.41 4.33
C THR A 107 -8.33 -13.29 5.74
N ASN A 108 -7.21 -13.95 6.02
CA ASN A 108 -6.61 -13.97 7.35
C ASN A 108 -5.55 -12.87 7.50
N VAL A 109 -6.00 -11.61 7.44
CA VAL A 109 -5.18 -10.40 7.61
C VAL A 109 -4.94 -10.15 9.09
N ARG A 110 -3.68 -10.01 9.51
CA ARG A 110 -3.33 -9.64 10.89
C ARG A 110 -2.80 -8.23 10.99
N LEU A 111 -2.25 -7.73 9.90
CA LEU A 111 -1.64 -6.40 9.83
C LEU A 111 -1.90 -5.72 8.50
N ILE A 112 -2.03 -4.39 8.59
CA ILE A 112 -2.02 -3.46 7.48
C ILE A 112 -0.81 -2.55 7.70
N CYS A 113 0.21 -2.72 6.87
CA CYS A 113 1.38 -1.84 6.87
C CYS A 113 1.13 -0.60 6.03
N SER A 114 1.83 0.48 6.38
CA SER A 114 1.98 1.67 5.56
C SER A 114 3.45 1.89 5.24
N CYS A 115 3.92 1.18 4.22
CA CYS A 115 5.35 1.00 3.96
C CYS A 115 5.93 2.15 3.12
N CYS A 116 7.21 2.44 3.36
CA CYS A 116 8.01 3.37 2.58
C CYS A 116 9.12 2.63 1.84
N GLU A 117 9.54 3.16 0.70
CA GLU A 117 10.58 2.62 -0.17
C GLU A 117 11.99 2.65 0.46
N CYS A 118 12.20 3.48 1.48
CA CYS A 118 13.52 3.64 2.10
C CYS A 118 13.83 2.58 3.15
N CYS A 119 12.91 2.32 4.10
CA CYS A 119 13.15 1.44 5.26
C CYS A 119 12.56 0.04 5.09
N CYS A 120 11.49 -0.14 4.32
CA CYS A 120 10.78 -1.42 4.27
C CYS A 120 11.60 -2.47 3.51
N ALA A 121 11.94 -3.57 4.20
CA ALA A 121 12.69 -4.67 3.60
C ALA A 121 11.95 -5.28 2.39
N LEU A 122 10.63 -5.44 2.49
CA LEU A 122 9.83 -6.03 1.41
C LEU A 122 9.75 -5.09 0.19
N LEU A 123 9.47 -3.79 0.40
CA LEU A 123 9.42 -2.84 -0.73
C LEU A 123 10.80 -2.65 -1.36
N SER A 124 11.88 -2.70 -0.58
CA SER A 124 13.23 -2.63 -1.13
C SER A 124 13.52 -3.77 -2.11
N GLY A 125 12.88 -4.93 -1.93
CA GLY A 125 12.91 -6.01 -2.92
C GLY A 125 12.44 -5.55 -4.30
N LEU A 126 11.34 -4.78 -4.36
CA LEU A 126 10.80 -4.23 -5.60
C LEU A 126 11.57 -3.01 -6.10
N THR A 127 11.98 -2.11 -5.20
CA THR A 127 12.45 -0.77 -5.58
C THR A 127 13.97 -0.65 -5.72
N LYS A 128 14.73 -1.56 -5.08
CA LYS A 128 16.21 -1.52 -5.03
C LYS A 128 16.88 -2.80 -5.52
N LEU A 129 16.22 -3.94 -5.37
CA LEU A 129 16.80 -5.25 -5.67
C LEU A 129 16.23 -5.89 -6.95
N ASP A 130 15.36 -5.17 -7.67
CA ASP A 130 14.70 -5.62 -8.90
C ASP A 130 14.08 -7.03 -8.80
N ASN A 131 13.57 -7.40 -7.62
CA ASN A 131 12.88 -8.66 -7.37
C ASN A 131 11.35 -8.46 -7.49
N PRO A 132 10.73 -8.80 -8.64
CA PRO A 132 9.30 -8.59 -8.86
C PRO A 132 8.40 -9.47 -7.99
N ARG A 133 8.96 -10.51 -7.33
CA ARG A 133 8.25 -11.47 -6.48
C ARG A 133 8.32 -11.12 -4.99
N ALA A 134 8.99 -10.04 -4.61
CA ALA A 134 9.16 -9.64 -3.20
C ALA A 134 7.82 -9.32 -2.50
N ILE A 135 6.84 -8.77 -3.22
CA ILE A 135 5.48 -8.52 -2.74
C ILE A 135 4.48 -8.80 -3.87
N GLY A 136 3.34 -9.42 -3.54
CA GLY A 136 2.25 -9.60 -4.49
C GLY A 136 1.63 -8.28 -4.94
N ARG A 137 1.32 -8.19 -6.23
CA ARG A 137 0.61 -7.04 -6.83
C ARG A 137 -0.85 -7.01 -6.37
N ALA A 138 -1.47 -5.83 -6.42
CA ALA A 138 -2.92 -5.76 -6.30
C ALA A 138 -3.61 -6.19 -7.61
N ASN A 139 -4.87 -6.60 -7.53
CA ASN A 139 -5.73 -6.99 -8.66
C ASN A 139 -6.28 -5.77 -9.42
N TYR A 140 -5.52 -4.67 -9.42
CA TYR A 140 -5.89 -3.41 -10.04
C TYR A 140 -4.68 -2.79 -10.75
N VAL A 141 -4.96 -2.00 -11.79
CA VAL A 141 -3.98 -1.19 -12.52
C VAL A 141 -4.49 0.24 -12.66
N ALA A 142 -3.57 1.20 -12.66
CA ALA A 142 -3.91 2.59 -12.94
C ALA A 142 -4.23 2.76 -14.43
N LYS A 143 -5.28 3.52 -14.74
CA LYS A 143 -5.63 3.97 -16.08
C LYS A 143 -5.77 5.48 -16.11
N VAL A 144 -5.14 6.11 -17.09
CA VAL A 144 -5.23 7.55 -17.36
C VAL A 144 -6.40 7.82 -18.30
N TYR A 145 -7.15 8.89 -18.02
CA TYR A 145 -8.23 9.44 -18.83
C TYR A 145 -7.68 10.69 -19.52
N GLU A 146 -7.26 10.51 -20.76
CA GLU A 146 -6.50 11.50 -21.54
C GLU A 146 -7.19 12.86 -21.59
N GLN A 147 -8.52 12.87 -21.74
CA GLN A 147 -9.33 14.08 -21.80
C GLN A 147 -9.35 14.93 -20.52
N LYS A 148 -8.91 14.37 -19.39
CA LYS A 148 -8.76 15.08 -18.11
C LYS A 148 -7.29 15.35 -17.77
N CYS A 149 -6.35 14.65 -18.39
CA CYS A 149 -4.95 14.72 -18.01
C CYS A 149 -4.32 15.98 -18.59
N VAL A 150 -3.88 16.90 -17.71
CA VAL A 150 -3.20 18.14 -18.11
C VAL A 150 -1.66 17.99 -18.17
N GLY A 151 -1.14 16.77 -18.08
CA GLY A 151 0.31 16.52 -18.18
C GLY A 151 1.16 17.06 -17.03
N CYS A 152 0.57 17.32 -15.84
CA CYS A 152 1.29 17.99 -14.74
C CYS A 152 2.41 17.16 -14.06
N GLY A 153 2.44 15.84 -14.27
CA GLY A 153 3.51 14.96 -13.76
C GLY A 153 3.44 14.57 -12.29
N THR A 154 2.51 15.11 -11.47
CA THR A 154 2.42 14.80 -10.03
C THR A 154 2.34 13.30 -9.69
N CYS A 155 1.72 12.51 -10.57
CA CYS A 155 1.61 11.06 -10.42
C CYS A 155 2.96 10.33 -10.53
N ILE A 156 3.94 10.89 -11.26
CA ILE A 156 5.28 10.32 -11.45
C ILE A 156 6.04 10.34 -10.13
N ASP A 157 6.10 11.50 -9.47
CA ASP A 157 6.75 11.67 -8.16
C ASP A 157 6.14 10.77 -7.09
N ARG A 158 4.86 10.45 -7.26
CA ARG A 158 4.13 9.58 -6.36
C ARG A 158 4.41 8.10 -6.58
N CYS A 159 4.80 7.70 -7.78
CA CYS A 159 4.95 6.30 -8.15
C CYS A 159 6.26 5.70 -7.64
N LYS A 160 6.18 4.93 -6.55
CA LYS A 160 7.34 4.23 -5.95
C LYS A 160 7.96 3.16 -6.83
N PHE A 161 7.27 2.76 -7.90
CA PHE A 161 7.62 1.62 -8.75
C PHE A 161 8.09 2.05 -10.15
N ARG A 162 8.23 3.35 -10.41
CA ARG A 162 8.67 3.88 -11.71
C ARG A 162 7.81 3.35 -12.87
N ALA A 163 6.51 3.24 -12.64
CA ALA A 163 5.53 2.69 -13.57
C ALA A 163 4.84 3.76 -14.42
N ILE A 164 5.21 5.04 -14.28
CA ILE A 164 4.54 6.16 -14.95
C ILE A 164 5.60 7.00 -15.66
N THR A 165 5.33 7.35 -16.91
CA THR A 165 6.11 8.30 -17.73
C THR A 165 5.21 9.44 -18.21
N LEU A 166 5.79 10.52 -18.73
CA LEU A 166 5.06 11.66 -19.31
C LEU A 166 5.39 11.76 -20.80
N ASP A 167 4.35 11.82 -21.63
CA ASP A 167 4.41 12.06 -23.08
C ASP A 167 3.16 12.85 -23.48
N ASP A 168 3.21 14.17 -23.27
CA ASP A 168 2.09 15.13 -23.20
C ASP A 168 1.04 14.84 -22.10
N ILE A 169 0.69 13.58 -21.91
CA ILE A 169 -0.14 13.04 -20.83
C ILE A 169 0.63 11.95 -20.07
N SER A 170 0.12 11.57 -18.90
CA SER A 170 0.71 10.46 -18.15
C SER A 170 0.46 9.12 -18.85
N VAL A 171 1.48 8.27 -18.93
CA VAL A 171 1.41 6.93 -19.52
C VAL A 171 1.79 5.88 -18.46
N ILE A 172 0.95 4.85 -18.30
CA ILE A 172 1.14 3.78 -17.30
C ILE A 172 1.77 2.55 -17.94
N ASN A 173 2.93 2.13 -17.45
CA ASN A 173 3.49 0.81 -17.72
C ASN A 173 2.80 -0.24 -16.82
N ILE A 174 1.96 -1.07 -17.41
CA ILE A 174 1.14 -2.07 -16.70
C ILE A 174 2.01 -3.15 -16.03
N ASP A 175 3.13 -3.52 -16.64
CA ASP A 175 4.04 -4.55 -16.13
C ASP A 175 4.79 -4.11 -14.88
N LYS A 176 4.99 -2.80 -14.70
CA LYS A 176 5.59 -2.20 -13.49
C LYS A 176 4.54 -1.72 -12.49
N CYS A 177 3.31 -1.50 -12.93
CA CYS A 177 2.24 -1.02 -12.07
C CYS A 177 1.93 -2.07 -11.00
N MET A 178 2.11 -1.73 -9.74
CA MET A 178 1.80 -2.63 -8.61
C MET A 178 0.34 -2.53 -8.13
N GLY A 179 -0.43 -1.58 -8.67
CA GLY A 179 -1.83 -1.39 -8.33
C GLY A 179 -2.11 -0.61 -7.04
N CYS A 180 -1.11 0.05 -6.43
CA CYS A 180 -1.29 0.72 -5.14
C CYS A 180 -2.30 1.89 -5.12
N GLY A 181 -2.60 2.53 -6.26
CA GLY A 181 -3.57 3.62 -6.33
C GLY A 181 -3.12 4.99 -5.84
N LEU A 182 -1.87 5.14 -5.36
CA LEU A 182 -1.37 6.44 -4.88
C LEU A 182 -1.36 7.54 -5.97
N CYS A 183 -1.18 7.17 -7.23
CA CYS A 183 -1.25 8.10 -8.36
C CYS A 183 -2.68 8.62 -8.60
N ALA A 184 -3.70 7.80 -8.37
CA ALA A 184 -5.09 8.21 -8.46
C ALA A 184 -5.45 9.18 -7.34
N VAL A 185 -5.09 8.85 -6.09
CA VAL A 185 -5.34 9.70 -4.91
C VAL A 185 -4.71 11.08 -5.03
N THR A 186 -3.54 11.20 -5.66
CA THR A 186 -2.82 12.48 -5.74
C THR A 186 -3.15 13.30 -6.98
N CYS A 187 -3.93 12.77 -7.93
CA CYS A 187 -4.15 13.43 -9.22
C CYS A 187 -5.13 14.60 -9.04
N PRO A 188 -4.69 15.87 -9.24
CA PRO A 188 -5.55 17.03 -9.00
C PRO A 188 -6.74 17.11 -9.97
N GLU A 189 -6.58 16.56 -11.17
CA GLU A 189 -7.61 16.55 -12.22
C GLU A 189 -8.53 15.32 -12.17
N GLU A 190 -8.30 14.41 -11.21
CA GLU A 190 -8.96 13.10 -11.17
C GLU A 190 -8.87 12.35 -12.51
N ALA A 191 -7.74 12.53 -13.21
CA ALA A 191 -7.47 11.95 -14.52
C ALA A 191 -6.98 10.51 -14.44
N ILE A 192 -6.76 9.96 -13.25
CA ILE A 192 -6.29 8.58 -13.06
C ILE A 192 -7.31 7.84 -12.21
N LYS A 193 -7.80 6.70 -12.70
CA LYS A 193 -8.60 5.76 -11.91
C LYS A 193 -7.97 4.39 -11.88
N MET A 194 -8.35 3.60 -10.88
CA MET A 194 -7.94 2.21 -10.80
C MET A 194 -8.97 1.34 -11.53
N LYS A 195 -8.49 0.34 -12.26
CA LYS A 195 -9.32 -0.63 -12.97
C LYS A 195 -8.98 -2.04 -12.50
N ARG A 196 -9.99 -2.87 -12.30
CA ARG A 196 -9.80 -4.29 -12.03
C ARG A 196 -8.96 -4.88 -13.17
N TYR A 197 -7.92 -5.59 -12.78
CA TYR A 197 -7.01 -6.26 -13.68
C TYR A 197 -6.67 -7.59 -13.02
N GLU A 198 -7.34 -8.63 -13.47
CA GLU A 198 -7.03 -9.98 -13.03
C GLU A 198 -5.61 -10.31 -13.46
N ARG A 199 -4.77 -10.62 -12.47
CA ARG A 199 -3.40 -11.05 -12.69
C ARG A 199 -3.33 -12.54 -12.44
N GLU A 200 -2.41 -13.21 -13.12
CA GLU A 200 -2.06 -14.58 -12.77
C GLU A 200 -1.68 -14.67 -11.29
N GLU A 201 -2.23 -15.67 -10.61
CA GLU A 201 -1.90 -15.92 -9.22
C GLU A 201 -0.42 -16.30 -9.12
N ILE A 202 0.32 -15.63 -8.23
CA ILE A 202 1.69 -16.05 -7.92
C ILE A 202 1.57 -17.38 -7.15
N PRO A 203 2.16 -18.48 -7.64
CA PRO A 203 2.14 -19.79 -6.99
C PRO A 203 2.46 -19.69 -5.50
N LEU A 204 1.72 -20.46 -4.70
CA LEU A 204 1.86 -20.45 -3.24
C LEU A 204 3.09 -21.23 -2.78
N ASP A 205 3.56 -22.16 -3.60
CA ASP A 205 4.76 -22.94 -3.38
C ASP A 205 5.97 -22.35 -4.09
N ARG A 206 7.15 -22.65 -3.55
CA ARG A 206 8.43 -22.15 -4.08
C ARG A 206 8.95 -23.02 -5.22
N GLU A 207 8.44 -24.24 -5.38
CA GLU A 207 8.87 -25.21 -6.39
C GLU A 207 8.30 -24.89 -7.78
N GLU A 208 7.14 -24.23 -7.86
CA GLU A 208 6.53 -23.79 -9.13
C GLU A 208 7.09 -22.43 -9.64
N ILE A 209 7.99 -21.79 -8.89
CA ILE A 209 8.68 -20.59 -9.36
C ILE A 209 9.81 -21.05 -10.29
N GLU A 210 9.54 -21.15 -11.58
CA GLU A 210 10.59 -21.31 -12.59
C GLU A 210 11.60 -20.16 -12.45
N ILE A 211 12.81 -20.52 -12.03
CA ILE A 211 13.96 -19.62 -11.95
C ILE A 211 14.46 -19.47 -13.39
N LEU A 212 14.08 -18.36 -14.04
CA LEU A 212 14.76 -17.86 -15.25
C LEU A 212 16.07 -17.18 -14.84
#